data_AF-A0A0C3B0U7-F1
#
_entry.id   AF-A0A0C3B0U7-F1
#
_cell.length_a   1.000
_cell.length_b   1.000
_cell.length_c   1.000
_cell.angle_alpha   90.00
_cell.angle_beta   90.00
_cell.angle_gamma   90.00
#
_symmetry.space_group_name_H-M   'P 1'
#
loop_
_entity.id
_entity.type
_entity.pdbx_description
1 polymer ?
#
loop_
_entity_poly.entity_id
_entity_poly.type
_entity_poly.pdbx_seq_one_letter_code
_entity_poly.pdbx_strand_id
1 'polypeptide(L)'
;MASSIIIPEPNEEGCYSKLLRAKDEKYFVNCVTASLTLANATTAGQSLFHIWDETKQFSAMPSLPPQFSILEQCDNYLEQFPELVPLLADVHKKEPTSGFAQATKDEQIMDSVAEFETDLRLQFNTFLRDDVQLPLWQPFWISLASRFPLLLLHNLGQPSHDPHLVERVNRLFHPESQLRFVCNTSGSGKTRLVLEGLWANWGFYFTTRPQPEGVGSSDLEEALSDMERFGQLTPITDQNRATALTENLNVSSRRFLLILYARMSIFRIFLECASAMPGGITASHKGRWLLIQVAPETFLFRDMFRSLVLWVGRASKDCLYRAIQVDCLHVERLIGLKPQAIFCVLDEAQIPKNKMSDCFLSETEPAQPRPILHQIIHTWTSVLPNLIVVGTGVSTQELEIESSRVAAKEAGLGPETVTDLGAFDNEEKQRAYLQRYFPPWIPGHGPWKRDDVSGRILVAWSTSFDCGIYLASYPKEL
;
A
#
# COMPACT_ATOMS: atom_id res chain seq x y z
N MET A 1 -47.52 -27.55 40.21
CA MET A 1 -46.71 -26.32 40.40
C MET A 1 -46.34 -25.81 39.02
N ALA A 2 -47.10 -24.84 38.52
CA ALA A 2 -46.82 -24.14 37.28
C ALA A 2 -46.29 -22.75 37.67
N SER A 3 -45.03 -22.46 37.36
CA SER A 3 -44.43 -21.14 37.55
C SER A 3 -44.49 -20.41 36.23
N SER A 4 -45.44 -19.48 36.14
CA SER A 4 -45.58 -18.49 35.08
C SER A 4 -44.37 -17.54 35.10
N ILE A 5 -43.63 -17.49 33.99
CA ILE A 5 -42.62 -16.47 33.74
C ILE A 5 -43.33 -15.23 33.20
N ILE A 6 -43.17 -14.11 33.90
CA ILE A 6 -43.66 -12.79 33.50
C ILE A 6 -42.66 -12.22 32.47
N ILE A 7 -43.14 -11.90 31.28
CA ILE A 7 -42.37 -11.18 30.25
C ILE A 7 -42.53 -9.68 30.53
N PRO A 8 -41.45 -8.91 30.75
CA PRO A 8 -41.55 -7.46 30.86
C PRO A 8 -41.67 -6.83 29.46
N GLU A 9 -42.45 -5.76 29.36
CA GLU A 9 -42.57 -4.94 28.14
C GLU A 9 -41.22 -4.32 27.74
N PRO A 10 -41.02 -4.03 26.44
CA PRO A 10 -39.72 -3.59 25.93
C PRO A 10 -39.46 -2.14 26.32
N ASN A 11 -38.48 -1.90 27.20
CA ASN A 11 -37.82 -0.61 27.31
C ASN A 11 -36.78 -0.44 26.19
N GLU A 12 -36.68 0.78 25.67
CA GLU A 12 -35.82 1.23 24.56
C GLU A 12 -34.30 1.15 24.83
N GLU A 13 -33.80 0.09 25.43
CA GLU A 13 -32.36 -0.17 25.55
C GLU A 13 -31.92 -1.18 24.48
N GLY A 14 -30.86 -0.83 23.74
CA GLY A 14 -30.35 -1.57 22.59
C GLY A 14 -30.07 -3.05 22.89
N CYS A 15 -30.14 -3.88 21.84
CA CYS A 15 -30.06 -5.35 21.95
C CYS A 15 -28.76 -5.88 22.59
N TYR A 16 -27.73 -5.05 22.79
CA TYR A 16 -26.43 -5.45 23.35
C TYR A 16 -26.20 -4.96 24.80
N SER A 17 -27.13 -4.18 25.36
CA SER A 17 -27.07 -3.63 26.72
C SER A 17 -26.96 -4.69 27.83
N LYS A 18 -27.35 -5.93 27.53
CA LYS A 18 -27.20 -7.09 28.43
C LYS A 18 -25.80 -7.73 28.42
N LEU A 19 -24.98 -7.41 27.42
CA LEU A 19 -23.68 -8.05 27.18
C LEU A 19 -22.49 -7.09 27.37
N LEU A 20 -22.72 -5.79 27.23
CA LEU A 20 -21.69 -4.75 27.23
C LEU A 20 -22.09 -3.58 28.12
N ARG A 21 -21.11 -2.85 28.66
CA ARG A 21 -21.39 -1.58 29.34
C ARG A 21 -21.77 -0.54 28.28
N ALA A 22 -22.68 0.39 28.59
CA ALA A 22 -23.21 1.37 27.63
C ALA A 22 -22.14 2.14 26.80
N LYS A 23 -20.98 2.46 27.40
CA LYS A 23 -19.87 3.11 26.70
C LYS A 23 -19.14 2.20 25.70
N ASP A 24 -19.09 0.91 26.00
CA ASP A 24 -18.43 -0.13 25.21
C ASP A 24 -19.39 -0.67 24.14
N GLU A 25 -20.70 -0.63 24.40
CA GLU A 25 -21.77 -0.97 23.45
C GLU A 25 -21.75 -0.05 22.22
N LYS A 26 -21.65 1.27 22.41
CA LYS A 26 -21.58 2.22 21.28
C LYS A 26 -20.35 1.98 20.39
N TYR A 27 -19.21 1.66 20.99
CA TYR A 27 -17.96 1.37 20.28
C TYR A 27 -18.02 0.00 19.58
N PHE A 28 -18.49 -1.03 20.27
CA PHE A 28 -18.71 -2.37 19.72
C PHE A 28 -19.71 -2.36 18.56
N VAL A 29 -20.84 -1.67 18.70
CA VAL A 29 -21.83 -1.49 17.63
C VAL A 29 -21.18 -0.79 16.43
N ASN A 30 -20.31 0.20 16.64
CA ASN A 30 -19.59 0.87 15.55
C ASN A 30 -18.54 -0.02 14.84
N CYS A 31 -17.95 -1.00 15.53
CA CYS A 31 -17.06 -2.01 14.93
C CYS A 31 -17.87 -3.08 14.18
N VAL A 32 -18.87 -3.67 14.83
CA VAL A 32 -19.75 -4.72 14.29
C VAL A 32 -20.54 -4.26 13.06
N THR A 33 -21.12 -3.06 13.11
CA THR A 33 -21.89 -2.50 11.99
C THR A 33 -21.00 -2.20 10.78
N ALA A 34 -19.67 -2.15 10.93
CA ALA A 34 -18.76 -1.88 9.83
C ALA A 34 -18.24 -3.12 9.12
N SER A 35 -18.21 -4.27 9.81
CA SER A 35 -17.83 -5.54 9.21
C SER A 35 -19.02 -6.21 8.48
N LEU A 36 -20.27 -5.80 8.78
CA LEU A 36 -21.49 -6.37 8.21
C LEU A 36 -21.91 -5.80 6.84
N THR A 37 -21.29 -4.72 6.37
CA THR A 37 -21.63 -4.06 5.07
C THR A 37 -20.84 -4.60 3.88
N LEU A 38 -20.18 -5.77 4.01
CA LEU A 38 -19.31 -6.32 2.96
C LEU A 38 -19.49 -7.81 2.66
N ALA A 39 -20.40 -8.51 3.35
CA ALA A 39 -20.69 -9.90 3.09
C ALA A 39 -21.93 -10.01 2.19
N ASN A 40 -21.76 -10.52 0.97
CA ASN A 40 -22.89 -11.09 0.23
C ASN A 40 -23.47 -12.22 1.08
N ALA A 41 -24.77 -12.13 1.35
CA ALA A 41 -25.51 -13.06 2.21
C ALA A 41 -25.22 -14.52 1.85
N THR A 42 -24.61 -15.29 2.75
CA THR A 42 -24.88 -16.72 2.73
C THR A 42 -24.84 -17.46 4.07
N THR A 43 -24.16 -17.03 5.13
CA THR A 43 -24.41 -17.61 6.46
C THR A 43 -24.20 -16.62 7.61
N ALA A 44 -25.08 -16.69 8.62
CA ALA A 44 -24.95 -15.91 9.84
C ALA A 44 -23.61 -16.17 10.57
N GLY A 45 -22.99 -17.35 10.38
CA GLY A 45 -21.67 -17.67 10.94
C GLY A 45 -20.54 -16.85 10.36
N GLN A 46 -20.59 -16.47 9.08
CA GLN A 46 -19.59 -15.58 8.49
C GLN A 46 -19.66 -14.18 9.11
N SER A 47 -20.88 -13.68 9.31
CA SER A 47 -21.12 -12.43 10.01
C SER A 47 -20.57 -12.44 11.44
N LEU A 48 -20.83 -13.52 12.19
CA LEU A 48 -20.31 -13.69 13.55
C LEU A 48 -18.77 -13.83 13.56
N PHE A 49 -18.18 -14.54 12.59
CA PHE A 49 -16.73 -14.71 12.48
C PHE A 49 -16.02 -13.40 12.18
N HIS A 50 -16.58 -12.55 11.31
CA HIS A 50 -16.04 -11.22 11.02
C HIS A 50 -16.13 -10.27 12.22
N ILE A 51 -17.28 -10.27 12.91
CA ILE A 51 -17.45 -9.54 14.18
C ILE A 51 -16.38 -9.98 15.18
N TRP A 52 -16.13 -11.29 15.26
CA TRP A 52 -15.15 -11.85 16.16
C TRP A 52 -13.70 -11.47 15.81
N ASP A 53 -13.27 -11.65 14.55
CA ASP A 53 -11.88 -11.39 14.11
C ASP A 53 -11.45 -9.94 14.38
N GLU A 54 -12.37 -8.98 14.20
CA GLU A 54 -12.10 -7.58 14.56
C GLU A 54 -12.07 -7.33 16.08
N THR A 55 -12.94 -8.01 16.84
CA THR A 55 -12.95 -7.85 18.31
C THR A 55 -11.77 -8.52 19.02
N LYS A 56 -11.08 -9.46 18.34
CA LYS A 56 -9.91 -10.20 18.85
C LYS A 56 -8.71 -9.30 19.18
N GLN A 57 -8.65 -8.10 18.59
CA GLN A 57 -7.64 -7.08 18.92
C GLN A 57 -7.82 -6.49 20.33
N PHE A 58 -8.96 -6.75 21.00
CA PHE A 58 -9.30 -6.20 22.32
C PHE A 58 -9.28 -7.28 23.42
N SER A 59 -8.16 -8.00 23.54
CA SER A 59 -7.92 -9.20 24.38
C SER A 59 -8.18 -9.08 25.89
N ALA A 60 -8.72 -7.96 26.39
CA ALA A 60 -8.95 -7.70 27.80
C ALA A 60 -10.43 -7.80 28.26
N MET A 61 -11.38 -8.18 27.39
CA MET A 61 -12.81 -8.25 27.76
C MET A 61 -13.23 -9.67 28.22
N PRO A 62 -13.67 -9.87 29.48
CA PRO A 62 -13.97 -11.19 30.04
C PRO A 62 -15.36 -11.76 29.69
N SER A 63 -16.16 -11.09 28.86
CA SER A 63 -17.56 -11.48 28.54
C SER A 63 -17.84 -11.74 27.05
N LEU A 64 -16.80 -11.85 26.23
CA LEU A 64 -16.94 -12.18 24.82
C LEU A 64 -17.31 -13.68 24.64
N PRO A 65 -18.04 -14.05 23.56
CA PRO A 65 -18.32 -15.45 23.22
C PRO A 65 -17.04 -16.32 23.14
N PRO A 66 -17.15 -17.67 23.13
CA PRO A 66 -15.98 -18.54 23.04
C PRO A 66 -15.09 -18.18 21.85
N GLN A 67 -13.77 -18.36 22.00
CA GLN A 67 -12.81 -17.99 20.97
C GLN A 67 -13.05 -18.78 19.68
N PHE A 68 -13.47 -18.10 18.62
CA PHE A 68 -13.60 -18.69 17.30
C PHE A 68 -12.28 -18.58 16.53
N SER A 69 -11.68 -19.73 16.19
CA SER A 69 -10.50 -19.85 15.34
C SER A 69 -10.86 -20.14 13.88
N ILE A 70 -12.04 -20.70 13.62
CA ILE A 70 -12.52 -21.06 12.27
C ILE A 70 -14.04 -20.83 12.14
N LEU A 71 -14.50 -20.59 10.92
CA LEU A 71 -15.89 -20.30 10.57
C LEU A 71 -16.90 -21.34 11.10
N GLU A 72 -16.54 -22.62 11.03
CA GLU A 72 -17.38 -23.73 11.48
C GLU A 72 -17.75 -23.63 12.97
N GLN A 73 -16.91 -23.01 13.79
CA GLN A 73 -17.23 -22.79 15.20
C GLN A 73 -18.27 -21.68 15.38
N CYS A 74 -18.32 -20.69 14.49
CA CYS A 74 -19.37 -19.68 14.48
C CYS A 74 -20.70 -20.25 14.00
N ASP A 75 -20.70 -21.11 12.99
CA ASP A 75 -21.92 -21.81 12.55
C ASP A 75 -22.46 -22.71 13.67
N ASN A 76 -21.60 -23.52 14.31
CA ASN A 76 -21.98 -24.34 15.48
C ASN A 76 -22.48 -23.51 16.66
N TYR A 77 -21.95 -22.30 16.86
CA TYR A 77 -22.43 -21.39 17.90
C TYR A 77 -23.83 -20.84 17.58
N LEU A 78 -24.09 -20.50 16.32
CA LEU A 78 -25.41 -19.99 15.90
C LEU A 78 -26.47 -21.09 15.86
N GLU A 79 -26.08 -22.35 15.64
CA GLU A 79 -26.97 -23.49 15.85
C GLU A 79 -27.36 -23.65 17.32
N GLN A 80 -26.46 -23.33 18.25
CA GLN A 80 -26.73 -23.35 19.70
C GLN A 80 -27.54 -22.13 20.18
N PHE A 81 -27.46 -21.00 19.48
CA PHE A 81 -28.12 -19.74 19.82
C PHE A 81 -28.88 -19.15 18.61
N PRO A 82 -29.93 -19.84 18.12
CA PRO A 82 -30.66 -19.44 16.91
C PRO A 82 -31.37 -18.08 17.03
N GLU A 83 -31.62 -17.59 18.24
CA GLU A 83 -32.18 -16.25 18.51
C GLU A 83 -31.24 -15.11 18.07
N LEU A 84 -29.95 -15.38 17.88
CA LEU A 84 -28.99 -14.40 17.36
C LEU A 84 -29.12 -14.23 15.84
N VAL A 85 -29.69 -15.19 15.12
CA VAL A 85 -29.81 -15.14 13.66
C VAL A 85 -30.73 -13.99 13.20
N PRO A 86 -31.93 -13.78 13.77
CA PRO A 86 -32.77 -12.61 13.47
C PRO A 86 -32.11 -11.29 13.87
N LEU A 87 -31.35 -11.24 14.97
CA LEU A 87 -30.64 -10.04 15.42
C LEU A 87 -29.53 -9.65 14.44
N LEU A 88 -28.73 -10.62 13.99
CA LEU A 88 -27.72 -10.41 12.95
C LEU A 88 -28.36 -9.98 11.63
N ALA A 89 -29.51 -10.57 11.27
CA ALA A 89 -30.28 -10.18 10.08
C ALA A 89 -30.88 -8.77 10.19
N ASP A 90 -31.31 -8.33 11.37
CA ASP A 90 -31.85 -6.98 11.61
C ASP A 90 -30.76 -5.91 11.64
N VAL A 91 -29.56 -6.23 12.15
CA VAL A 91 -28.38 -5.36 12.03
C VAL A 91 -27.98 -5.19 10.57
N HIS A 92 -28.09 -6.26 9.78
CA HIS A 92 -27.85 -6.22 8.33
C HIS A 92 -28.93 -5.42 7.56
N LYS A 93 -30.21 -5.55 7.93
CA LYS A 93 -31.32 -4.79 7.32
C LYS A 93 -31.32 -3.31 7.65
N LYS A 94 -30.65 -2.90 8.73
CA LYS A 94 -30.48 -1.48 9.13
C LYS A 94 -29.30 -0.79 8.42
N GLU A 95 -28.89 -1.24 7.24
CA GLU A 95 -28.13 -0.36 6.35
C GLU A 95 -28.99 0.87 6.02
N PRO A 96 -28.54 2.09 6.36
CA PRO A 96 -29.27 3.27 5.99
C PRO A 96 -29.12 3.47 4.48
N THR A 97 -30.17 3.13 3.74
CA THR A 97 -30.43 3.65 2.39
C THR A 97 -30.70 5.16 2.46
N SER A 98 -29.68 5.94 2.82
CA SER A 98 -29.70 7.39 2.64
C SER A 98 -28.28 7.92 2.49
N GLY A 99 -28.01 8.63 1.38
CA GLY A 99 -26.74 9.34 1.18
C GLY A 99 -26.43 10.34 2.31
N PHE A 100 -27.46 10.78 3.06
CA PHE A 100 -27.31 11.61 4.25
C PHE A 100 -26.54 10.92 5.39
N ALA A 101 -26.78 9.63 5.61
CA ALA A 101 -26.06 8.87 6.63
C ALA A 101 -24.59 8.68 6.25
N GLN A 102 -24.28 8.46 4.96
CA GLN A 102 -22.89 8.34 4.50
C GLN A 102 -22.16 9.69 4.54
N ALA A 103 -22.79 10.80 4.16
CA ALA A 103 -22.19 12.13 4.26
C ALA A 103 -21.83 12.47 5.71
N THR A 104 -22.73 12.18 6.66
CA THR A 104 -22.47 12.39 8.09
C THR A 104 -21.31 11.50 8.59
N LYS A 105 -21.21 10.26 8.11
CA LYS A 105 -20.08 9.38 8.42
C LYS A 105 -18.76 9.90 7.83
N ASP A 106 -18.79 10.37 6.59
CA ASP A 106 -17.62 10.93 5.91
C ASP A 106 -17.10 12.16 6.67
N GLU A 107 -17.99 13.07 7.10
CA GLU A 107 -17.62 14.23 7.94
C GLU A 107 -16.98 13.79 9.25
N GLN A 108 -17.58 12.84 9.98
CA GLN A 108 -17.01 12.32 11.22
C GLN A 108 -15.64 11.65 11.03
N ILE A 109 -15.45 10.93 9.93
CA ILE A 109 -14.17 10.32 9.59
C ILE A 109 -13.13 11.42 9.36
N MET A 110 -13.46 12.43 8.56
CA MET A 110 -12.54 13.54 8.26
C MET A 110 -12.23 14.40 9.50
N ASP A 111 -13.18 14.58 10.42
CA ASP A 111 -12.92 15.25 11.70
C ASP A 111 -11.91 14.45 12.54
N SER A 112 -12.01 13.12 12.56
CA SER A 112 -11.06 12.26 13.28
C SER A 112 -9.65 12.26 12.66
N VAL A 113 -9.54 12.57 11.36
CA VAL A 113 -8.23 12.74 10.70
C VAL A 113 -7.46 13.90 11.32
N ALA A 114 -8.12 14.95 11.84
CA ALA A 114 -7.44 16.09 12.44
C ALA A 114 -6.57 15.71 13.66
N GLU A 115 -6.98 14.73 14.46
CA GLU A 115 -6.18 14.21 15.58
C GLU A 115 -4.93 13.48 15.05
N PHE A 116 -5.10 12.66 14.01
CA PHE A 116 -3.99 12.01 13.32
C PHE A 116 -3.01 13.01 12.73
N GLU A 117 -3.50 14.10 12.11
CA GLU A 117 -2.64 15.16 11.58
C GLU A 117 -1.81 15.83 12.67
N THR A 118 -2.41 16.05 13.83
CA THR A 118 -1.74 16.71 14.96
C THR A 118 -0.55 15.88 15.43
N ASP A 119 -0.74 14.57 15.60
CA ASP A 119 0.36 13.66 15.95
C ASP A 119 1.41 13.59 14.83
N LEU A 120 0.99 13.46 13.58
CA LEU A 120 1.90 13.41 12.44
C LEU A 120 2.77 14.67 12.30
N ARG A 121 2.21 15.85 12.56
CA ARG A 121 2.97 17.12 12.58
C ARG A 121 4.07 17.11 13.63
N LEU A 122 3.81 16.56 14.81
CA LEU A 122 4.83 16.45 15.86
C LEU A 122 6.01 15.59 15.39
N GLN A 123 5.71 14.45 14.75
CA GLN A 123 6.73 13.57 14.19
C GLN A 123 7.51 14.24 13.06
N PHE A 124 6.85 14.91 12.12
CA PHE A 124 7.53 15.63 11.04
C PHE A 124 8.36 16.80 11.52
N ASN A 125 7.89 17.58 12.49
CA ASN A 125 8.71 18.66 13.06
C ASN A 125 9.98 18.13 13.72
N THR A 126 9.93 16.95 14.34
CA THR A 126 11.10 16.29 14.91
C THR A 126 12.03 15.82 13.78
N PHE A 127 11.50 15.02 12.86
CA PHE A 127 12.23 14.48 11.70
C PHE A 127 12.87 15.54 10.80
N LEU A 128 12.22 16.70 10.61
CA LEU A 128 12.73 17.79 9.77
C LEU A 128 13.79 18.64 10.48
N ARG A 129 13.73 18.77 11.81
CA ARG A 129 14.73 19.49 12.62
C ARG A 129 16.01 18.71 12.77
N ASP A 130 15.89 17.41 12.89
CA ASP A 130 17.05 16.55 13.00
C ASP A 130 17.85 16.64 11.71
N ASP A 131 19.18 16.79 11.85
CA ASP A 131 20.07 16.53 10.73
C ASP A 131 20.06 15.02 10.51
N VAL A 132 19.00 14.54 9.86
CA VAL A 132 18.85 13.17 9.43
C VAL A 132 19.93 12.95 8.37
N GLN A 133 21.12 12.65 8.87
CA GLN A 133 22.11 11.96 8.10
C GLN A 133 21.43 10.65 7.71
N LEU A 134 21.26 10.42 6.41
CA LEU A 134 21.11 9.05 5.92
C LEU A 134 22.11 8.20 6.70
N PRO A 135 21.78 6.96 7.10
CA PRO A 135 22.80 6.05 7.56
C PRO A 135 23.78 5.85 6.40
N LEU A 136 24.78 6.74 6.30
CA LEU A 136 26.03 6.49 5.64
C LEU A 136 26.49 5.22 6.30
N TRP A 137 26.78 4.21 5.49
CA TRP A 137 27.17 2.92 6.00
C TRP A 137 28.43 3.12 6.82
N GLN A 138 28.27 3.25 8.13
CA GLN A 138 29.34 3.13 9.08
C GLN A 138 29.32 1.65 9.45
N PRO A 139 30.44 0.92 9.34
CA PRO A 139 30.54 -0.50 9.66
C PRO A 139 30.01 -0.89 11.06
N PHE A 140 29.75 0.09 11.92
CA PHE A 140 29.29 -0.06 13.30
C PHE A 140 27.81 0.30 13.53
N TRP A 141 27.12 0.92 12.54
CA TRP A 141 25.71 1.31 12.66
C TRP A 141 24.86 0.31 11.90
N ILE A 142 24.74 -0.89 12.47
CA ILE A 142 23.62 -1.79 12.19
C ILE A 142 22.37 -1.03 12.64
N SER A 143 21.42 -0.82 11.72
CA SER A 143 20.13 -0.21 12.07
C SER A 143 19.55 -0.95 13.29
N LEU A 144 19.15 -0.22 14.32
CA LEU A 144 18.59 -0.79 15.55
C LEU A 144 17.39 -1.73 15.31
N ALA A 145 16.75 -1.67 14.13
CA ALA A 145 15.62 -2.52 13.74
C ALA A 145 15.97 -3.63 12.73
N SER A 146 17.01 -3.48 11.90
CA SER A 146 17.38 -4.47 10.89
C SER A 146 18.83 -4.90 11.04
N ARG A 147 19.04 -6.21 11.23
CA ARG A 147 20.38 -6.83 11.28
C ARG A 147 21.15 -6.74 9.96
N PHE A 148 20.50 -6.26 8.89
CA PHE A 148 21.08 -6.21 7.56
C PHE A 148 21.14 -4.77 7.03
N PRO A 149 22.26 -4.36 6.43
CA PRO A 149 22.36 -3.07 5.80
C PRO A 149 21.46 -2.96 4.56
N LEU A 150 20.66 -1.89 4.53
CA LEU A 150 19.80 -1.55 3.39
C LEU A 150 20.64 -0.93 2.26
N LEU A 151 21.24 -1.78 1.43
CA LEU A 151 22.02 -1.35 0.26
C LEU A 151 21.23 -0.45 -0.71
N LEU A 152 19.90 -0.57 -0.72
CA LEU A 152 19.01 0.30 -1.51
C LEU A 152 19.09 1.77 -1.11
N LEU A 153 19.29 2.07 0.18
CA LEU A 153 19.37 3.44 0.70
C LEU A 153 20.80 3.99 0.76
N HIS A 154 21.81 3.12 0.65
CA HIS A 154 23.19 3.54 0.75
C HIS A 154 23.60 4.51 -0.36
N ASN A 155 24.17 5.66 0.00
CA ASN A 155 24.55 6.74 -0.92
C ASN A 155 23.41 7.19 -1.85
N LEU A 156 22.15 7.00 -1.46
CA LEU A 156 21.01 7.45 -2.25
C LEU A 156 21.06 8.98 -2.37
N GLY A 157 20.89 9.50 -3.59
CA GLY A 157 20.95 10.93 -3.85
C GLY A 157 22.33 11.57 -3.77
N GLN A 158 23.37 10.79 -3.51
CA GLN A 158 24.76 11.26 -3.60
C GLN A 158 25.27 11.16 -5.04
N PRO A 159 26.32 11.91 -5.41
CA PRO A 159 26.99 11.75 -6.71
C PRO A 159 27.37 10.28 -6.92
N SER A 160 26.65 9.64 -7.83
CA SER A 160 26.89 8.24 -8.14
C SER A 160 28.20 8.10 -8.90
N HIS A 161 28.91 7.01 -8.65
CA HIS A 161 30.02 6.58 -9.50
C HIS A 161 29.55 6.06 -10.87
N ASP A 162 28.24 5.95 -11.07
CA ASP A 162 27.63 5.62 -12.34
C ASP A 162 27.43 6.91 -13.16
N PRO A 163 28.24 7.15 -14.21
CA PRO A 163 28.20 8.39 -14.98
C PRO A 163 26.88 8.56 -15.76
N HIS A 164 26.13 7.47 -15.97
CA HIS A 164 24.87 7.47 -16.73
C HIS A 164 23.63 7.47 -15.81
N LEU A 165 23.80 7.52 -14.49
CA LEU A 165 22.64 7.52 -13.58
C LEU A 165 21.74 8.74 -13.81
N VAL A 166 22.32 9.93 -13.89
CA VAL A 166 21.56 11.18 -14.07
C VAL A 166 20.78 11.16 -15.39
N GLU A 167 21.41 10.70 -16.47
CA GLU A 167 20.78 10.57 -17.78
C GLU A 167 19.58 9.60 -17.73
N ARG A 168 19.76 8.41 -17.14
CA ARG A 168 18.69 7.42 -17.00
C ARG A 168 17.55 7.91 -16.10
N VAL A 169 17.87 8.59 -15.00
CA VAL A 169 16.86 9.21 -14.13
C VAL A 169 16.08 10.28 -14.90
N ASN A 170 16.75 11.16 -15.63
CA ASN A 170 16.09 12.23 -16.38
C ASN A 170 15.22 11.70 -17.51
N ARG A 171 15.68 10.65 -18.21
CA ARG A 171 14.87 9.94 -19.20
C ARG A 171 13.65 9.31 -18.54
N LEU A 172 13.86 8.60 -17.43
CA LEU A 172 12.77 7.92 -16.76
C LEU A 172 11.77 8.90 -16.17
N PHE A 173 12.19 10.01 -15.56
CA PHE A 173 11.33 11.01 -14.91
C PHE A 173 11.03 12.19 -15.84
N HIS A 174 10.94 11.95 -17.14
CA HIS A 174 10.62 13.01 -18.09
C HIS A 174 9.13 13.42 -17.98
N PRO A 175 8.79 14.73 -17.92
CA PRO A 175 7.41 15.19 -17.72
C PRO A 175 6.46 14.91 -18.88
N GLU A 176 6.97 14.65 -20.08
CA GLU A 176 6.14 14.47 -21.29
C GLU A 176 5.44 13.10 -21.32
N SER A 177 6.01 12.10 -20.65
CA SER A 177 5.46 10.73 -20.63
C SER A 177 4.62 10.52 -19.38
N GLN A 178 3.30 10.44 -19.53
CA GLN A 178 2.37 10.23 -18.40
C GLN A 178 2.52 8.82 -17.82
N LEU A 179 2.39 7.77 -18.63
CA LEU A 179 2.51 6.38 -18.18
C LEU A 179 3.78 5.73 -18.73
N ARG A 180 4.62 5.21 -17.84
CA ARG A 180 5.89 4.56 -18.17
C ARG A 180 5.95 3.16 -17.60
N PHE A 181 6.43 2.20 -18.39
CA PHE A 181 6.70 0.84 -17.95
C PHE A 181 8.20 0.58 -17.92
N VAL A 182 8.72 0.21 -16.75
CA VAL A 182 10.13 -0.16 -16.56
C VAL A 182 10.23 -1.67 -16.52
N CYS A 183 10.62 -2.23 -17.67
CA CYS A 183 10.68 -3.67 -17.89
C CYS A 183 12.13 -4.09 -18.03
N ASN A 184 12.67 -4.71 -16.98
CA ASN A 184 13.99 -5.28 -16.99
C ASN A 184 14.02 -6.55 -16.12
N THR A 185 15.06 -7.35 -16.27
CA THR A 185 15.29 -8.57 -15.50
C THR A 185 15.38 -8.29 -14.00
N SER A 186 15.09 -9.30 -13.17
CA SER A 186 15.26 -9.19 -11.72
C SER A 186 16.73 -8.92 -11.36
N GLY A 187 16.98 -8.10 -10.33
CA GLY A 187 18.33 -7.73 -9.91
C GLY A 187 19.04 -6.65 -10.74
N SER A 188 18.43 -6.14 -11.82
CA SER A 188 19.04 -5.11 -12.70
C SER A 188 19.15 -3.70 -12.11
N GLY A 189 18.67 -3.49 -10.87
CA GLY A 189 18.71 -2.19 -10.18
C GLY A 189 17.49 -1.28 -10.41
N LYS A 190 16.37 -1.81 -10.92
CA LYS A 190 15.14 -1.03 -11.18
C LYS A 190 14.66 -0.22 -9.97
N THR A 191 14.50 -0.88 -8.83
CA THR A 191 14.09 -0.23 -7.57
C THR A 191 15.04 0.90 -7.21
N ARG A 192 16.36 0.66 -7.24
CA ARG A 192 17.34 1.72 -6.95
C ARG A 192 17.18 2.91 -7.89
N LEU A 193 17.01 2.68 -9.18
CA LEU A 193 16.86 3.76 -10.16
C LEU A 193 15.61 4.63 -9.90
N VAL A 194 14.47 4.01 -9.58
CA VAL A 194 13.25 4.79 -9.28
C VAL A 194 13.36 5.54 -7.97
N LEU A 195 14.09 5.01 -6.98
CA LEU A 195 14.40 5.74 -5.76
C LEU A 195 15.32 6.94 -6.05
N GLU A 196 16.36 6.81 -6.89
CA GLU A 196 17.19 7.95 -7.29
C GLU A 196 16.38 9.02 -8.02
N GLY A 197 15.41 8.61 -8.84
CA GLY A 197 14.53 9.56 -9.51
C GLY A 197 13.55 10.26 -8.58
N LEU A 198 12.98 9.56 -7.60
CA LEU A 198 12.15 10.17 -6.55
C LEU A 198 12.97 10.97 -5.53
N TRP A 199 14.29 10.76 -5.45
CA TRP A 199 15.17 11.64 -4.68
C TRP A 199 15.28 13.02 -5.35
N ALA A 200 15.35 13.05 -6.69
CA ALA A 200 15.46 14.26 -7.47
C ALA A 200 14.10 14.95 -7.77
N ASN A 201 12.98 14.22 -7.69
CA ASN A 201 11.65 14.67 -8.07
C ASN A 201 10.62 14.45 -6.97
N TRP A 202 9.59 15.30 -6.89
CA TRP A 202 8.48 15.05 -5.97
C TRP A 202 7.63 13.89 -6.49
N GLY A 203 7.29 12.95 -5.61
CA GLY A 203 6.46 11.83 -6.00
C GLY A 203 6.19 10.81 -4.91
N PHE A 204 5.38 9.83 -5.25
CA PHE A 204 4.91 8.77 -4.38
C PHE A 204 5.57 7.45 -4.74
N TYR A 205 6.11 6.75 -3.74
CA TYR A 205 6.61 5.39 -3.88
C TYR A 205 5.61 4.40 -3.30
N PHE A 206 5.11 3.52 -4.15
CA PHE A 206 4.27 2.39 -3.80
C PHE A 206 5.03 1.10 -4.12
N THR A 207 4.95 0.13 -3.22
CA THR A 207 5.40 -1.24 -3.49
C THR A 207 4.25 -2.18 -3.21
N THR A 208 4.09 -3.20 -4.04
CA THR A 208 3.02 -4.20 -3.89
C THR A 208 3.39 -5.32 -2.90
N ARG A 209 4.67 -5.39 -2.53
CA ARG A 209 5.20 -6.24 -1.48
C ARG A 209 6.41 -5.55 -0.86
N PRO A 210 6.31 -5.08 0.38
CA PRO A 210 7.47 -4.63 1.13
C PRO A 210 8.52 -5.73 1.18
N GLN A 211 9.78 -5.36 0.99
CA GLN A 211 10.86 -6.34 1.10
C GLN A 211 10.98 -6.78 2.57
N PRO A 212 11.50 -8.00 2.86
CA PRO A 212 11.67 -8.48 4.23
C PRO A 212 12.42 -7.52 5.17
N GLU A 213 13.23 -6.64 4.60
CA GLU A 213 13.99 -5.61 5.28
C GLU A 213 13.17 -4.34 5.62
N GLY A 214 11.86 -4.35 5.37
CA GLY A 214 10.94 -3.24 5.70
C GLY A 214 10.95 -2.10 4.67
N VAL A 215 11.25 -2.40 3.41
CA VAL A 215 11.32 -1.41 2.32
C VAL A 215 9.93 -1.14 1.77
N GLY A 216 9.42 0.06 2.01
CA GLY A 216 8.10 0.53 1.61
C GLY A 216 7.05 0.38 2.72
N SER A 217 5.92 1.06 2.55
CA SER A 217 4.72 0.83 3.38
C SER A 217 4.01 -0.46 2.96
N SER A 218 3.33 -1.09 3.90
CA SER A 218 2.46 -2.26 3.64
C SER A 218 1.05 -1.87 3.17
N ASP A 219 0.74 -0.58 3.01
CA ASP A 219 -0.61 -0.09 2.67
C ASP A 219 -1.24 -0.76 1.43
N LEU A 220 -0.49 -0.88 0.34
CA LEU A 220 -0.97 -1.51 -0.89
C LEU A 220 -1.02 -3.04 -0.80
N GLU A 221 -0.03 -3.67 -0.17
CA GLU A 221 -0.01 -5.14 -0.01
C GLU A 221 -1.20 -5.61 0.85
N GLU A 222 -1.47 -4.92 1.95
CA GLU A 222 -2.58 -5.23 2.85
C GLU A 222 -3.92 -5.01 2.14
N ALA A 223 -4.09 -3.90 1.42
CA ALA A 223 -5.31 -3.66 0.65
C ALA A 223 -5.58 -4.73 -0.41
N LEU A 224 -4.54 -5.19 -1.12
CA LEU A 224 -4.66 -6.29 -2.09
C LEU A 224 -4.99 -7.61 -1.40
N SER A 225 -4.34 -7.88 -0.27
CA SER A 225 -4.56 -9.11 0.51
C SER A 225 -5.95 -9.15 1.15
N ASP A 226 -6.48 -8.01 1.60
CA ASP A 226 -7.82 -7.88 2.17
C ASP A 226 -8.90 -8.09 1.11
N MET A 227 -8.74 -7.53 -0.09
CA MET A 227 -9.68 -7.77 -1.19
C MET A 227 -9.76 -9.25 -1.55
N GLU A 228 -8.62 -9.94 -1.55
CA GLU A 228 -8.52 -11.37 -1.83
C GLU A 228 -9.06 -12.23 -0.68
N ARG A 229 -8.62 -11.97 0.57
CA ARG A 229 -8.97 -12.77 1.75
C ARG A 229 -10.45 -12.68 2.10
N PHE A 230 -11.05 -11.51 1.95
CA PHE A 230 -12.44 -11.27 2.34
C PHE A 230 -13.42 -11.37 1.16
N GLY A 231 -12.95 -11.80 -0.02
CA GLY A 231 -13.82 -11.97 -1.19
C GLY A 231 -14.56 -10.68 -1.57
N GLN A 232 -13.91 -9.52 -1.42
CA GLN A 232 -14.55 -8.23 -1.67
C GLN A 232 -14.85 -8.01 -3.16
N LEU A 233 -14.25 -8.82 -4.02
CA LEU A 233 -14.48 -8.84 -5.46
C LEU A 233 -15.20 -10.13 -5.85
N THR A 234 -16.19 -9.98 -6.74
CA THR A 234 -17.00 -11.08 -7.26
C THR A 234 -16.44 -11.54 -8.60
N PRO A 235 -16.03 -12.81 -8.77
CA PRO A 235 -15.65 -13.34 -10.06
C PRO A 235 -16.75 -13.13 -11.11
N ILE A 236 -16.35 -12.70 -12.30
CA ILE A 236 -17.29 -12.39 -13.37
C ILE A 236 -17.70 -13.66 -14.11
N THR A 237 -19.00 -13.87 -14.21
CA THR A 237 -19.66 -14.90 -15.02
C THR A 237 -20.59 -14.25 -16.04
N ASP A 238 -21.05 -15.03 -17.03
CA ASP A 238 -22.02 -14.53 -18.01
C ASP A 238 -23.33 -14.04 -17.36
N GLN A 239 -23.72 -14.60 -16.22
CA GLN A 239 -24.97 -14.28 -15.53
C GLN A 239 -24.89 -13.00 -14.70
N ASN A 240 -23.74 -12.69 -14.09
CA ASN A 240 -23.58 -11.54 -13.18
C ASN A 240 -22.77 -10.39 -13.78
N ARG A 241 -22.34 -10.53 -15.04
CA ARG A 241 -21.32 -9.70 -15.69
C ARG A 241 -21.39 -8.21 -15.42
N ALA A 242 -22.51 -7.57 -15.75
CA ALA A 242 -22.62 -6.11 -15.67
C ALA A 242 -22.57 -5.61 -14.22
N THR A 243 -23.25 -6.31 -13.31
CA THR A 243 -23.32 -5.97 -11.88
C THR A 243 -21.98 -6.22 -11.21
N ALA A 244 -21.40 -7.42 -11.36
CA ALA A 244 -20.12 -7.79 -10.76
C ALA A 244 -18.99 -6.88 -11.23
N LEU A 245 -18.92 -6.55 -12.53
CA LEU A 245 -17.92 -5.62 -13.04
C LEU A 245 -18.07 -4.23 -12.41
N THR A 246 -19.28 -3.69 -12.36
CA THR A 246 -19.54 -2.36 -11.78
C THR A 246 -19.17 -2.31 -10.30
N GLU A 247 -19.56 -3.33 -9.54
CA GLU A 247 -19.26 -3.45 -8.11
C GLU A 247 -17.75 -3.60 -7.86
N ASN A 248 -17.09 -4.50 -8.60
CA ASN A 248 -15.65 -4.72 -8.49
C ASN A 248 -14.87 -3.45 -8.79
N LEU A 249 -15.24 -2.73 -9.85
CA LEU A 249 -14.64 -1.43 -10.20
C LEU A 249 -14.86 -0.40 -9.08
N ASN A 250 -16.04 -0.36 -8.47
CA ASN A 250 -16.33 0.58 -7.40
C ASN A 250 -15.51 0.26 -6.14
N VAL A 251 -15.51 -1.00 -5.68
CA VAL A 251 -14.77 -1.47 -4.50
C VAL A 251 -13.29 -1.22 -4.67
N SER A 252 -12.69 -1.69 -5.77
CA SER A 252 -11.26 -1.55 -6.04
C SER A 252 -10.84 -0.08 -6.23
N SER A 253 -11.59 0.72 -7.00
CA SER A 253 -11.30 2.15 -7.15
C SER A 253 -11.30 2.88 -5.81
N ARG A 254 -12.28 2.58 -4.95
CA ARG A 254 -12.37 3.19 -3.61
C ARG A 254 -11.13 2.84 -2.78
N ARG A 255 -10.69 1.58 -2.80
CA ARG A 255 -9.47 1.14 -2.08
C ARG A 255 -8.21 1.80 -2.61
N PHE A 256 -8.06 1.93 -3.93
CA PHE A 256 -6.88 2.58 -4.53
C PHE A 256 -6.88 4.09 -4.35
N LEU A 257 -8.04 4.74 -4.32
CA LEU A 257 -8.17 6.15 -3.94
C LEU A 257 -7.87 6.37 -2.46
N LEU A 258 -8.26 5.45 -1.58
CA LEU A 258 -7.94 5.54 -0.15
C LEU A 258 -6.43 5.54 0.10
N ILE A 259 -5.69 4.65 -0.56
CA ILE A 259 -4.22 4.61 -0.51
C ILE A 259 -3.63 5.94 -1.03
N LEU A 260 -4.12 6.42 -2.18
CA LEU A 260 -3.64 7.65 -2.78
C LEU A 260 -3.94 8.88 -1.90
N TYR A 261 -5.11 8.92 -1.28
CA TYR A 261 -5.50 9.93 -0.31
C TYR A 261 -4.56 9.93 0.89
N ALA A 262 -4.27 8.76 1.46
CA ALA A 262 -3.36 8.67 2.60
C ALA A 262 -1.98 9.25 2.27
N ARG A 263 -1.44 8.92 1.08
CA ARG A 263 -0.16 9.48 0.61
C ARG A 263 -0.21 10.98 0.39
N MET A 264 -1.27 11.48 -0.25
CA MET A 264 -1.42 12.90 -0.57
C MET A 264 -1.61 13.75 0.69
N SER A 265 -2.44 13.31 1.64
CA SER A 265 -2.67 14.01 2.90
C SER A 265 -1.40 14.07 3.75
N ILE A 266 -0.70 12.95 3.90
CA ILE A 266 0.59 12.89 4.61
C ILE A 266 1.64 13.78 3.90
N PHE A 267 1.65 13.82 2.57
CA PHE A 267 2.55 14.68 1.81
C PHE A 267 2.25 16.17 1.99
N ARG A 268 0.96 16.57 1.97
CA ARG A 268 0.56 17.94 2.30
C ARG A 268 1.10 18.34 3.67
N ILE A 269 0.86 17.52 4.69
CA ILE A 269 1.28 17.81 6.07
C ILE A 269 2.82 17.89 6.16
N PHE A 270 3.53 17.01 5.45
CA PHE A 270 4.99 17.06 5.35
C PHE A 270 5.46 18.40 4.76
N LEU A 271 4.87 18.83 3.64
CA LEU A 271 5.24 20.08 2.98
C LEU A 271 4.89 21.31 3.81
N GLU A 272 3.76 21.30 4.52
CA GLU A 272 3.39 22.38 5.44
C GLU A 272 4.45 22.51 6.55
N CYS A 273 4.85 21.41 7.18
CA CYS A 273 5.91 21.39 8.18
C CYS A 273 7.26 21.85 7.58
N ALA A 274 7.63 21.37 6.39
CA ALA A 274 8.86 21.78 5.71
C ALA A 274 8.85 23.27 5.33
N SER A 275 7.70 23.81 4.95
CA SER A 275 7.54 25.24 4.63
C SER A 275 7.73 26.13 5.85
N ALA A 276 7.38 25.63 7.04
CA ALA A 276 7.54 26.33 8.31
C ALA A 276 8.98 26.27 8.86
N MET A 277 9.86 25.45 8.28
CA MET A 277 11.26 25.37 8.68
C MET A 277 12.05 26.61 8.21
N PRO A 278 13.14 27.00 8.91
CA PRO A 278 14.04 28.04 8.44
C PRO A 278 14.58 27.72 7.04
N GLY A 279 14.42 28.65 6.09
CA GLY A 279 14.79 28.44 4.69
C GLY A 279 13.69 27.82 3.81
N GLY A 280 12.55 27.45 4.39
CA GLY A 280 11.39 26.90 3.68
C GLY A 280 11.68 25.59 2.96
N ILE A 281 10.91 25.30 1.92
CA ILE A 281 11.04 24.05 1.16
C ILE A 281 12.28 24.11 0.25
N THR A 282 13.30 23.34 0.62
CA THR A 282 14.52 23.11 -0.17
C THR A 282 14.49 21.78 -0.95
N ALA A 283 15.46 21.59 -1.85
CA ALA A 283 15.60 20.36 -2.65
C ALA A 283 15.88 19.10 -1.80
N SER A 284 16.55 19.23 -0.64
CA SER A 284 16.83 18.08 0.23
C SER A 284 15.57 17.47 0.84
N HIS A 285 14.47 18.22 0.91
CA HIS A 285 13.19 17.69 1.38
C HIS A 285 12.60 16.62 0.46
N LYS A 286 12.96 16.60 -0.83
CA LYS A 286 12.54 15.52 -1.75
C LYS A 286 13.11 14.17 -1.30
N GLY A 287 14.40 14.15 -0.98
CA GLY A 287 15.06 12.97 -0.43
C GLY A 287 14.47 12.55 0.92
N ARG A 288 14.22 13.51 1.83
CA ARG A 288 13.57 13.23 3.12
C ARG A 288 12.15 12.66 2.97
N TRP A 289 11.38 13.20 2.03
CA TRP A 289 10.06 12.68 1.68
C TRP A 289 10.12 11.26 1.13
N LEU A 290 11.11 10.95 0.29
CA LEU A 290 11.32 9.58 -0.18
C LEU A 290 11.63 8.63 0.99
N LEU A 291 12.51 9.03 1.90
CA LEU A 291 12.96 8.17 3.00
C LEU A 291 11.81 7.70 3.88
N ILE A 292 10.89 8.58 4.23
CA ILE A 292 9.72 8.18 5.03
C ILE A 292 8.77 7.25 4.28
N GLN A 293 8.75 7.27 2.94
CA GLN A 293 7.95 6.32 2.16
C GLN A 293 8.63 4.96 2.04
N VAL A 294 9.97 4.94 2.00
CA VAL A 294 10.76 3.71 1.85
C VAL A 294 11.00 3.01 3.18
N ALA A 295 11.06 3.72 4.31
CA ALA A 295 11.22 3.10 5.62
C ALA A 295 10.40 3.85 6.68
N PRO A 296 9.06 3.87 6.57
CA PRO A 296 8.21 4.68 7.44
C PRO A 296 8.40 4.30 8.92
N GLU A 297 8.49 3.01 9.23
CA GLU A 297 8.71 2.56 10.62
C GLU A 297 10.08 2.97 11.17
N THR A 298 11.10 3.09 10.32
CA THR A 298 12.44 3.51 10.76
C THR A 298 12.48 5.00 11.07
N PHE A 299 11.84 5.83 10.25
CA PHE A 299 11.92 7.29 10.38
C PHE A 299 10.79 7.93 11.18
N LEU A 300 9.64 7.25 11.30
CA LEU A 300 8.44 7.72 11.99
C LEU A 300 7.97 6.76 13.09
N PHE A 301 8.75 5.72 13.42
CA PHE A 301 8.43 4.68 14.43
C PHE A 301 7.18 3.83 14.14
N ARG A 302 6.41 4.16 13.08
CA ARG A 302 5.22 3.43 12.63
C ARG A 302 4.95 3.68 11.16
N ASP A 303 4.26 2.75 10.52
CA ASP A 303 3.75 2.94 9.16
C ASP A 303 2.52 3.87 9.16
N MET A 304 2.78 5.17 9.00
CA MET A 304 1.75 6.22 8.98
C MET A 304 0.79 6.08 7.80
N PHE A 305 1.28 5.59 6.65
CA PHE A 305 0.46 5.46 5.45
C PHE A 305 -0.58 4.36 5.64
N ARG A 306 -0.11 3.19 6.09
CA ARG A 306 -0.99 2.08 6.49
C ARG A 306 -1.97 2.49 7.59
N SER A 307 -1.48 3.16 8.63
CA SER A 307 -2.31 3.62 9.76
C SER A 307 -3.46 4.52 9.29
N LEU A 308 -3.18 5.47 8.39
CA LEU A 308 -4.20 6.37 7.86
C LEU A 308 -5.20 5.65 6.94
N VAL A 309 -4.74 4.69 6.11
CA VAL A 309 -5.61 3.85 5.29
C VAL A 309 -6.60 3.07 6.16
N LEU A 310 -6.15 2.48 7.26
CA LEU A 310 -7.02 1.77 8.21
C LEU A 310 -8.02 2.72 8.87
N TRP A 311 -7.56 3.90 9.28
CA TRP A 311 -8.39 4.91 9.95
C TRP A 311 -9.50 5.45 9.06
N VAL A 312 -9.19 5.72 7.79
CA VAL A 312 -10.11 6.33 6.81
C VAL A 312 -10.82 5.25 5.97
N GLY A 313 -10.66 3.97 6.33
CA GLY A 313 -11.11 2.81 5.56
C GLY A 313 -12.60 2.77 5.19
N ARG A 314 -13.43 3.57 5.86
CA ARG A 314 -14.89 3.67 5.67
C ARG A 314 -15.34 4.88 4.85
N ALA A 315 -14.42 5.76 4.46
CA ALA A 315 -14.75 6.92 3.64
C ALA A 315 -15.32 6.48 2.28
N SER A 316 -16.30 7.23 1.81
CA SER A 316 -16.86 7.04 0.47
C SER A 316 -15.85 7.41 -0.62
N LYS A 317 -16.06 6.86 -1.82
CA LYS A 317 -15.23 7.17 -3.00
C LYS A 317 -15.22 8.67 -3.30
N ASP A 318 -16.38 9.32 -3.22
CA ASP A 318 -16.54 10.75 -3.51
C ASP A 318 -15.87 11.63 -2.45
N CYS A 319 -15.95 11.22 -1.17
CA CYS A 319 -15.22 11.89 -0.09
C CYS A 319 -13.71 11.86 -0.35
N LEU A 320 -13.15 10.68 -0.64
CA LEU A 320 -11.73 10.50 -0.93
C LEU A 320 -11.29 11.33 -2.13
N TYR A 321 -12.05 11.29 -3.23
CA TYR A 321 -11.72 12.04 -4.43
C TYR A 321 -11.70 13.56 -4.18
N ARG A 322 -12.72 14.09 -3.50
CA ARG A 322 -12.78 15.53 -3.13
C ARG A 322 -11.63 15.91 -2.20
N ALA A 323 -11.33 15.08 -1.20
CA ALA A 323 -10.24 15.34 -0.27
C ALA A 323 -8.89 15.39 -0.99
N ILE A 324 -8.62 14.45 -1.91
CA ILE A 324 -7.42 14.48 -2.75
C ILE A 324 -7.35 15.77 -3.59
N GLN A 325 -8.45 16.20 -4.20
CA GLN A 325 -8.47 17.44 -4.99
C GLN A 325 -8.12 18.68 -4.14
N VAL A 326 -8.65 18.75 -2.91
CA VAL A 326 -8.32 19.83 -1.96
C VAL A 326 -6.84 19.80 -1.60
N ASP A 327 -6.30 18.62 -1.27
CA ASP A 327 -4.89 18.49 -0.93
C ASP A 327 -3.98 18.79 -2.13
N CYS A 328 -4.34 18.37 -3.36
CA CYS A 328 -3.62 18.71 -4.59
C CYS A 328 -3.49 20.22 -4.79
N LEU A 329 -4.57 20.98 -4.60
CA LEU A 329 -4.54 22.45 -4.69
C LEU A 329 -3.67 23.07 -3.60
N HIS A 330 -3.64 22.47 -2.42
CA HIS A 330 -2.78 22.93 -1.33
C HIS A 330 -1.30 22.67 -1.64
N VAL A 331 -0.98 21.44 -2.06
CA VAL A 331 0.37 21.04 -2.47
C VAL A 331 0.87 21.94 -3.60
N GLU A 332 0.06 22.21 -4.62
CA GLU A 332 0.42 23.11 -5.72
C GLU A 332 0.84 24.50 -5.21
N ARG A 333 0.15 25.05 -4.21
CA ARG A 333 0.52 26.34 -3.59
C ARG A 333 1.83 26.27 -2.81
N LEU A 334 2.14 25.14 -2.17
CA LEU A 334 3.35 24.99 -1.36
C LEU A 334 4.61 24.82 -2.21
N ILE A 335 4.57 23.98 -3.24
CA ILE A 335 5.75 23.66 -4.06
C ILE A 335 5.78 24.37 -5.42
N GLY A 336 4.72 25.09 -5.79
CA GLY A 336 4.61 25.80 -7.07
C GLY A 336 4.55 24.89 -8.28
N LEU A 337 4.22 23.61 -8.08
CA LEU A 337 4.13 22.59 -9.13
C LEU A 337 2.70 22.10 -9.24
N LYS A 338 2.22 22.00 -10.48
CA LYS A 338 0.91 21.40 -10.74
C LYS A 338 0.92 19.91 -10.36
N PRO A 339 -0.23 19.31 -10.00
CA PRO A 339 -0.32 17.87 -9.71
C PRO A 339 0.23 16.97 -10.83
N GLN A 340 0.14 17.41 -12.09
CA GLN A 340 0.69 16.71 -13.25
C GLN A 340 2.23 16.70 -13.30
N ALA A 341 2.92 17.32 -12.35
CA ALA A 341 4.37 17.23 -12.21
C ALA A 341 4.80 16.28 -11.07
N ILE A 342 3.84 15.77 -10.28
CA ILE A 342 4.10 14.82 -9.20
C ILE A 342 4.10 13.41 -9.79
N PHE A 343 5.17 12.65 -9.54
CA PHE A 343 5.30 11.28 -10.05
C PHE A 343 4.69 10.26 -9.08
N CYS A 344 4.15 9.17 -9.61
CA CYS A 344 3.81 7.97 -8.87
C CYS A 344 4.69 6.83 -9.37
N VAL A 345 5.25 6.03 -8.47
CA VAL A 345 6.02 4.83 -8.79
C VAL A 345 5.30 3.64 -8.18
N LEU A 346 4.91 2.68 -9.00
CA LEU A 346 4.37 1.38 -8.58
C LEU A 346 5.44 0.31 -8.79
N ASP A 347 6.10 -0.10 -7.72
CA ASP A 347 7.14 -1.12 -7.71
C ASP A 347 6.59 -2.54 -7.50
N GLU A 348 7.35 -3.52 -7.96
CA GLU A 348 7.01 -4.94 -7.92
C GLU A 348 5.67 -5.28 -8.63
N ALA A 349 5.32 -4.55 -9.69
CA ALA A 349 4.03 -4.62 -10.38
C ALA A 349 3.66 -6.01 -10.94
N GLN A 350 4.62 -6.94 -11.07
CA GLN A 350 4.31 -8.32 -11.44
C GLN A 350 3.45 -9.08 -10.40
N ILE A 351 3.35 -8.59 -9.16
CA ILE A 351 2.48 -9.18 -8.14
C ILE A 351 1.00 -8.95 -8.47
N PRO A 352 0.48 -7.70 -8.54
CA PRO A 352 -0.91 -7.47 -8.90
C PRO A 352 -1.23 -7.87 -10.35
N LYS A 353 -0.22 -7.97 -11.23
CA LYS A 353 -0.39 -8.51 -12.59
C LYS A 353 -0.97 -9.94 -12.59
N ASN A 354 -0.71 -10.73 -11.55
CA ASN A 354 -1.12 -12.13 -11.48
C ASN A 354 -2.29 -12.37 -10.49
N LYS A 355 -2.97 -11.31 -10.04
CA LYS A 355 -4.06 -11.40 -9.06
C LYS A 355 -5.41 -10.97 -9.64
N MET A 356 -6.48 -11.65 -9.17
CA MET A 356 -7.89 -11.27 -9.38
C MET A 356 -8.25 -11.05 -10.86
N SER A 357 -7.67 -11.86 -11.76
CA SER A 357 -7.86 -11.71 -13.21
C SER A 357 -9.28 -12.04 -13.67
N ASP A 358 -10.00 -12.86 -12.91
CA ASP A 358 -11.40 -13.24 -13.14
C ASP A 358 -12.40 -12.19 -12.64
N CYS A 359 -11.94 -11.16 -11.92
CA CYS A 359 -12.79 -10.11 -11.36
C CYS A 359 -12.92 -8.89 -12.26
N PHE A 360 -12.13 -8.79 -13.34
CA PHE A 360 -12.17 -7.65 -14.26
C PHE A 360 -12.12 -8.13 -15.70
N LEU A 361 -12.80 -7.39 -16.59
CA LEU A 361 -12.83 -7.64 -18.02
C LEU A 361 -12.44 -6.36 -18.77
N SER A 362 -11.88 -6.52 -19.98
CA SER A 362 -11.67 -5.40 -20.88
C SER A 362 -13.01 -4.78 -21.29
N GLU A 363 -13.04 -3.44 -21.36
CA GLU A 363 -14.19 -2.70 -21.88
C GLU A 363 -14.34 -2.92 -23.40
N THR A 364 -13.23 -3.15 -24.09
CA THR A 364 -13.14 -3.24 -25.56
C THR A 364 -13.26 -4.65 -26.07
N GLU A 365 -12.71 -5.59 -25.31
CA GLU A 365 -12.77 -7.02 -25.58
C GLU A 365 -13.49 -7.69 -24.42
N PRO A 366 -14.84 -7.71 -24.43
CA PRO A 366 -15.67 -8.24 -23.35
C PRO A 366 -15.29 -9.66 -22.87
N ALA A 367 -14.57 -10.45 -23.66
CA ALA A 367 -14.14 -11.80 -23.30
C ALA A 367 -12.73 -11.85 -22.69
N GLN A 368 -12.00 -10.74 -22.65
CA GLN A 368 -10.60 -10.69 -22.21
C GLN A 368 -10.51 -10.33 -20.72
N PRO A 369 -10.03 -11.25 -19.86
CA PRO A 369 -9.79 -10.97 -18.44
C PRO A 369 -8.70 -9.93 -18.24
N ARG A 370 -8.83 -9.13 -17.17
CA ARG A 370 -7.85 -8.09 -16.81
C ARG A 370 -7.38 -8.28 -15.37
N PRO A 371 -6.06 -8.19 -15.11
CA PRO A 371 -5.57 -8.26 -13.75
C PRO A 371 -5.89 -6.97 -12.99
N ILE A 372 -5.89 -7.05 -11.66
CA ILE A 372 -6.17 -5.89 -10.81
C ILE A 372 -5.17 -4.75 -11.01
N LEU A 373 -3.95 -5.03 -11.49
CA LEU A 373 -2.96 -4.02 -11.89
C LEU A 373 -3.55 -2.98 -12.83
N HIS A 374 -4.43 -3.39 -13.76
CA HIS A 374 -5.09 -2.46 -14.68
C HIS A 374 -5.91 -1.42 -13.92
N GLN A 375 -6.64 -1.86 -12.89
CA GLN A 375 -7.49 -0.98 -12.10
C GLN A 375 -6.70 -0.03 -11.20
N ILE A 376 -5.53 -0.44 -10.71
CA ILE A 376 -4.58 0.43 -10.02
C ILE A 376 -4.14 1.56 -10.95
N ILE A 377 -3.64 1.20 -12.14
CA ILE A 377 -3.15 2.16 -13.15
C ILE A 377 -4.27 3.14 -13.51
N HIS A 378 -5.45 2.65 -13.87
CA HIS A 378 -6.59 3.48 -14.25
C HIS A 378 -7.01 4.45 -13.12
N THR A 379 -7.14 3.94 -11.90
CA THR A 379 -7.57 4.77 -10.77
C THR A 379 -6.57 5.86 -10.46
N TRP A 380 -5.27 5.53 -10.40
CA TRP A 380 -4.24 6.51 -10.03
C TRP A 380 -3.96 7.52 -11.14
N THR A 381 -3.91 7.10 -12.40
CA THR A 381 -3.68 8.02 -13.53
C THR A 381 -4.83 9.01 -13.73
N SER A 382 -6.04 8.68 -13.29
CA SER A 382 -7.18 9.63 -13.28
C SER A 382 -7.01 10.81 -12.30
N VAL A 383 -6.04 10.72 -11.38
CA VAL A 383 -5.76 11.73 -10.35
C VAL A 383 -4.36 12.32 -10.53
N LEU A 384 -3.36 11.46 -10.71
CA LEU A 384 -1.95 11.80 -10.92
C LEU A 384 -1.45 11.10 -12.18
N PRO A 385 -1.36 11.81 -13.31
CA PRO A 385 -1.13 11.17 -14.61
C PRO A 385 0.26 10.57 -14.76
N ASN A 386 1.27 11.04 -14.01
CA ASN A 386 2.66 10.60 -14.14
C ASN A 386 2.95 9.32 -13.37
N LEU A 387 2.52 8.17 -13.89
CA LEU A 387 2.75 6.87 -13.27
C LEU A 387 3.90 6.10 -13.94
N ILE A 388 4.85 5.64 -13.13
CA ILE A 388 5.92 4.71 -13.51
C ILE A 388 5.58 3.36 -12.90
N VAL A 389 5.35 2.34 -13.73
CA VAL A 389 5.10 0.97 -13.32
C VAL A 389 6.37 0.16 -13.50
N VAL A 390 6.89 -0.40 -12.40
CA VAL A 390 8.15 -1.15 -12.36
C VAL A 390 7.85 -2.59 -12.03
N GLY A 391 8.35 -3.53 -12.84
CA GLY A 391 8.18 -4.94 -12.54
C GLY A 391 9.03 -5.85 -13.43
N THR A 392 9.17 -7.10 -13.01
CA THR A 392 9.87 -8.13 -13.80
C THR A 392 8.84 -8.91 -14.62
N GLY A 393 9.06 -9.06 -15.93
CA GLY A 393 8.14 -9.81 -16.79
C GLY A 393 6.79 -9.12 -17.01
N VAL A 394 6.70 -7.82 -16.74
CA VAL A 394 5.58 -6.97 -17.16
C VAL A 394 5.76 -6.70 -18.66
N SER A 395 5.31 -7.64 -19.51
CA SER A 395 5.33 -7.46 -20.96
C SER A 395 4.43 -6.29 -21.36
N THR A 396 4.91 -5.49 -22.31
CA THR A 396 4.23 -4.27 -22.77
C THR A 396 3.00 -4.60 -23.60
N GLN A 397 3.05 -5.68 -24.39
CA GLN A 397 1.93 -6.16 -25.21
C GLN A 397 0.68 -6.49 -24.38
N GLU A 398 0.82 -6.88 -23.12
CA GLU A 398 -0.31 -7.18 -22.23
C GLU A 398 -0.96 -5.92 -21.61
N LEU A 399 -0.28 -4.78 -21.66
CA LEU A 399 -0.73 -3.49 -21.08
C LEU A 399 -0.93 -2.37 -22.13
N GLU A 400 -0.37 -2.53 -23.33
CA GLU A 400 -0.43 -1.60 -24.47
C GLU A 400 -1.81 -1.54 -25.12
N ILE A 401 -2.59 -2.63 -25.05
CA ILE A 401 -3.91 -2.73 -25.72
C ILE A 401 -4.92 -1.70 -25.15
N GLU A 402 -4.74 -1.19 -23.92
CA GLU A 402 -5.69 -0.24 -23.30
C GLU A 402 -5.09 1.07 -22.77
N SER A 403 -3.77 1.14 -22.54
CA SER A 403 -3.09 2.42 -22.22
C SER A 403 -3.18 3.44 -23.36
N SER A 404 -3.36 2.97 -24.59
CA SER A 404 -3.64 3.79 -25.78
C SER A 404 -4.90 4.66 -25.65
N ARG A 405 -5.81 4.40 -24.71
CA ARG A 405 -7.06 5.16 -24.54
C ARG A 405 -7.05 6.16 -23.40
N VAL A 406 -6.41 5.84 -22.28
CA VAL A 406 -6.20 6.79 -21.17
C VAL A 406 -5.34 7.97 -21.67
N ALA A 407 -4.35 7.70 -22.52
CA ALA A 407 -3.47 8.72 -23.07
C ALA A 407 -4.02 9.41 -24.35
N ALA A 408 -4.91 8.78 -25.10
CA ALA A 408 -5.50 9.38 -26.31
C ALA A 408 -6.48 10.51 -26.03
N LYS A 409 -6.95 10.69 -24.79
CA LYS A 409 -7.93 11.74 -24.49
C LYS A 409 -7.33 13.11 -24.16
N GLU A 410 -6.05 13.22 -23.79
CA GLU A 410 -5.49 14.52 -23.38
C GLU A 410 -4.10 14.92 -23.90
N ALA A 411 -3.30 14.06 -24.56
CA ALA A 411 -2.02 14.52 -25.12
C ALA A 411 -1.48 13.76 -26.34
N GLY A 412 -2.07 12.64 -26.77
CA GLY A 412 -1.61 11.88 -27.94
C GLY A 412 -0.26 11.15 -27.76
N LEU A 413 0.31 11.16 -26.55
CA LEU A 413 1.53 10.42 -26.20
C LEU A 413 1.14 9.12 -25.51
N GLY A 414 1.30 7.99 -26.21
CA GLY A 414 1.01 6.66 -25.66
C GLY A 414 1.93 6.26 -24.49
N PRO A 415 1.65 5.13 -23.82
CA PRO A 415 2.54 4.60 -22.80
C PRO A 415 3.96 4.41 -23.35
N GLU A 416 4.97 4.81 -22.58
CA GLU A 416 6.37 4.62 -22.96
C GLU A 416 6.93 3.39 -22.26
N THR A 417 7.53 2.49 -23.03
CA THR A 417 8.31 1.40 -22.47
C THR A 417 9.76 1.81 -22.39
N VAL A 418 10.29 1.81 -21.17
CA VAL A 418 11.70 2.07 -20.91
C VAL A 418 12.40 0.75 -20.64
N THR A 419 12.96 0.19 -21.71
CA THR A 419 13.96 -0.88 -21.64
C THR A 419 15.35 -0.24 -21.60
N ASP A 420 16.35 -0.99 -21.13
CA ASP A 420 17.75 -0.52 -21.06
C ASP A 420 18.03 0.60 -20.04
N LEU A 421 17.71 0.32 -18.78
CA LEU A 421 18.10 1.18 -17.66
C LEU A 421 19.24 0.57 -16.82
N GLY A 422 19.91 -0.46 -17.31
CA GLY A 422 20.78 -1.35 -16.51
C GLY A 422 22.00 -0.67 -15.89
N ALA A 423 22.11 -0.72 -14.56
CA ALA A 423 23.38 -0.49 -13.85
C ALA A 423 24.14 -1.81 -13.58
N PHE A 424 23.46 -2.95 -13.76
CA PHE A 424 23.89 -4.29 -13.33
C PHE A 424 23.65 -5.36 -14.41
N ASP A 425 23.77 -4.96 -15.66
CA ASP A 425 23.63 -5.78 -16.87
C ASP A 425 24.80 -6.78 -17.07
N ASN A 426 25.91 -6.60 -16.37
CA ASN A 426 27.03 -7.53 -16.41
C ASN A 426 27.68 -7.77 -15.04
N GLU A 427 28.38 -8.91 -14.93
CA GLU A 427 29.07 -9.34 -13.70
C GLU A 427 30.11 -8.31 -13.23
N GLU A 428 30.82 -7.65 -14.15
CA GLU A 428 31.88 -6.70 -13.79
C GLU A 428 31.32 -5.48 -13.06
N LYS A 429 30.20 -4.91 -13.54
CA LYS A 429 29.50 -3.80 -12.89
C LYS A 429 28.93 -4.20 -11.54
N GLN A 430 28.33 -5.40 -11.43
CA GLN A 430 27.85 -5.95 -10.16
C GLN A 430 29.00 -6.12 -9.16
N ARG A 431 30.11 -6.72 -9.59
CA ARG A 431 31.30 -6.92 -8.77
C ARG A 431 31.90 -5.59 -8.33
N ALA A 432 32.05 -4.63 -9.23
CA ALA A 432 32.58 -3.29 -8.93
C ALA A 432 31.71 -2.54 -7.91
N TYR A 433 30.39 -2.75 -7.93
CA TYR A 433 29.49 -2.21 -6.92
C TYR A 433 29.66 -2.90 -5.57
N LEU A 434 29.64 -4.23 -5.53
CA LEU A 434 29.77 -5.01 -4.30
C LEU A 434 31.14 -4.82 -3.62
N GLN A 435 32.22 -4.66 -4.41
CA GLN A 435 33.58 -4.40 -3.93
C GLN A 435 33.71 -3.19 -3.00
N ARG A 436 32.79 -2.23 -3.09
CA ARG A 436 32.78 -1.03 -2.24
C ARG A 436 32.39 -1.32 -0.80
N TYR A 437 31.68 -2.42 -0.58
CA TYR A 437 31.15 -2.81 0.72
C TYR A 437 32.00 -3.87 1.41
N PHE A 438 33.00 -4.42 0.71
CA PHE A 438 33.94 -5.36 1.32
C PHE A 438 35.08 -4.62 2.03
N PRO A 439 35.37 -4.96 3.29
CA PRO A 439 36.51 -4.40 3.97
C PRO A 439 37.84 -4.72 3.27
N PRO A 440 38.78 -3.75 3.18
CA PRO A 440 40.06 -3.96 2.51
C PRO A 440 40.95 -5.00 3.19
N TRP A 441 40.65 -5.35 4.45
CA TRP A 441 41.40 -6.32 5.25
C TRP A 441 40.90 -7.75 5.15
N ILE A 442 39.96 -8.08 4.26
CA ILE A 442 39.65 -9.48 3.90
C ILE A 442 40.66 -9.88 2.81
N PRO A 443 41.83 -10.45 3.15
CA PRO A 443 42.92 -10.66 2.22
C PRO A 443 42.73 -12.04 1.59
N GLY A 444 42.56 -12.09 0.28
CA GLY A 444 42.50 -13.35 -0.45
C GLY A 444 41.09 -13.74 -0.85
N HIS A 445 40.92 -13.81 -2.17
CA HIS A 445 39.84 -14.48 -2.87
C HIS A 445 39.46 -15.82 -2.23
N GLY A 446 38.42 -15.85 -1.41
CA GLY A 446 37.51 -16.99 -1.44
C GLY A 446 36.84 -16.97 -2.81
N PRO A 447 36.73 -18.10 -3.54
CA PRO A 447 36.14 -18.09 -4.86
C PRO A 447 34.73 -17.53 -4.73
N TRP A 448 34.43 -16.50 -5.52
CA TRP A 448 33.06 -16.22 -5.94
C TRP A 448 32.53 -17.56 -6.46
N LYS A 449 31.84 -18.33 -5.60
CA LYS A 449 31.29 -19.60 -6.03
C LYS A 449 30.04 -19.24 -6.79
N ARG A 450 30.16 -19.33 -8.12
CA ARG A 450 29.00 -19.47 -8.98
C ARG A 450 28.24 -20.69 -8.48
N ASP A 451 27.01 -20.49 -8.06
CA ASP A 451 26.12 -21.63 -7.88
C ASP A 451 25.76 -22.13 -9.29
N ASP A 452 26.38 -23.23 -9.71
CA ASP A 452 26.18 -23.80 -11.05
C ASP A 452 24.72 -24.22 -11.31
N VAL A 453 23.91 -24.39 -10.26
CA VAL A 453 22.49 -24.75 -10.36
C VAL A 453 21.62 -23.52 -10.63
N SER A 454 21.89 -22.41 -9.92
CA SER A 454 21.03 -21.21 -9.95
C SER A 454 21.61 -20.03 -10.74
N GLY A 455 22.87 -20.07 -11.14
CA GLY A 455 23.58 -18.95 -11.78
C GLY A 455 23.86 -17.77 -10.86
N ARG A 456 23.61 -17.89 -9.55
CA ARG A 456 23.74 -16.81 -8.57
C ARG A 456 25.19 -16.62 -8.14
N ILE A 457 25.55 -15.36 -7.84
CA ILE A 457 26.80 -15.06 -7.14
C ILE A 457 26.50 -15.09 -5.64
N LEU A 458 27.07 -16.09 -4.97
CA LEU A 458 27.05 -16.18 -3.51
C LEU A 458 28.22 -15.40 -2.95
N VAL A 459 27.93 -14.37 -2.16
CA VAL A 459 28.93 -13.80 -1.26
C VAL A 459 28.60 -14.28 0.14
N ALA A 460 29.33 -15.32 0.56
CA ALA A 460 29.37 -15.72 1.96
C ALA A 460 30.59 -15.07 2.61
N TRP A 461 30.40 -14.42 3.75
CA TRP A 461 31.50 -14.17 4.67
C TRP A 461 31.17 -14.75 6.05
N SER A 462 32.20 -15.31 6.68
CA SER A 462 32.16 -15.76 8.06
C SER A 462 33.16 -14.90 8.81
N THR A 463 32.68 -14.17 9.81
CA THR A 463 33.56 -13.72 10.90
C THR A 463 33.32 -14.66 12.07
N SER A 464 34.28 -14.77 12.98
CA SER A 464 34.24 -15.65 14.16
C SER A 464 33.04 -15.41 15.10
N PHE A 465 32.19 -14.41 14.83
CA PHE A 465 31.03 -14.05 15.63
C PHE A 465 29.70 -13.86 14.86
N ASP A 466 29.67 -13.96 13.53
CA ASP A 466 28.40 -13.99 12.76
C ASP A 466 28.62 -14.40 11.30
N CYS A 467 27.66 -15.15 10.75
CA CYS A 467 27.61 -15.57 9.34
C CYS A 467 26.43 -14.89 8.63
N GLY A 468 26.72 -14.17 7.55
CA GLY A 468 25.72 -13.60 6.64
C GLY A 468 25.96 -14.06 5.20
N ILE A 469 24.89 -14.37 4.47
CA ILE A 469 24.93 -14.72 3.04
C ILE A 469 24.19 -13.63 2.27
N TYR A 470 24.87 -12.99 1.32
CA TYR A 470 24.20 -12.14 0.32
C TYR A 470 24.01 -12.94 -0.97
N LEU A 471 22.77 -12.95 -1.46
CA LEU A 471 22.38 -13.56 -2.72
C LEU A 471 22.17 -12.46 -3.76
N ALA A 472 23.04 -12.41 -4.78
CA ALA A 472 22.78 -11.64 -5.99
C ALA A 472 22.27 -12.58 -7.09
N SER A 473 21.09 -12.29 -7.66
CA SER A 473 20.44 -13.10 -8.69
C SER A 473 20.82 -12.69 -10.11
N TYR A 474 21.11 -13.68 -10.96
CA TYR A 474 21.27 -13.52 -12.42
C TYR A 474 19.96 -13.89 -13.13
N PRO A 475 19.55 -13.17 -14.20
CA PRO A 475 18.62 -13.74 -15.17
C PRO A 475 19.35 -14.75 -16.07
N LYS A 476 18.84 -15.97 -16.18
CA LYS A 476 19.17 -16.82 -17.34
C LYS A 476 18.53 -16.16 -18.57
N GLU A 477 19.32 -16.02 -19.63
CA GLU A 477 18.78 -15.73 -20.96
C GLU A 477 17.63 -16.70 -21.27
N LEU A 478 16.50 -16.16 -21.70
CA LEU A 478 15.41 -16.88 -22.35
C LEU A 478 15.52 -16.64 -23.85
#